data_AF-A0A2N3C8G5-F1
#
_entry.id   AF-A0A2N3C8G5-F1
#
_cell.length_a   1.000
_cell.length_b   1.000
_cell.length_c   1.000
_cell.angle_alpha   90.00
_cell.angle_beta   90.00
_cell.angle_gamma   90.00
#
_symmetry.space_group_name_H-M   'P 1'
#
loop_
_entity.id
_entity.type
_entity.pdbx_description
1 polymer ?
#
loop_
_entity_poly.entity_id
_entity_poly.type
_entity_poly.pdbx_seq_one_letter_code
_entity_poly.pdbx_strand_id
1 'polypeptide(L)' 'MDKGQQVTEEEIESSLSSVARLIDRYGDAYWPVFERLEHELYVRKERRQRLSAHLQYKKPIPNKQ' A
#
# COMPACT_ATOMS: atom_id res chain seq x y z
N MET A 1 3.90 -23.49 -7.47
CA MET A 1 5.04 -22.57 -7.27
C MET A 1 4.48 -21.34 -6.58
N ASP A 2 4.39 -21.36 -5.25
CA ASP A 2 3.94 -20.21 -4.44
C ASP A 2 5.12 -19.25 -4.30
N LYS A 3 5.36 -18.45 -5.35
CA LYS A 3 6.14 -17.22 -5.18
C LYS A 3 5.27 -16.35 -4.29
N GLY A 4 5.69 -16.09 -3.06
CA GLY A 4 5.04 -15.16 -2.14
C GLY A 4 4.69 -13.89 -2.90
N GLN A 5 3.45 -13.85 -3.39
CA GLN A 5 3.02 -12.89 -4.37
C GLN A 5 3.01 -11.59 -3.59
N GLN A 6 4.00 -10.73 -3.85
CA GLN A 6 4.01 -9.40 -3.29
C GLN A 6 2.75 -8.75 -3.81
N VAL A 7 1.68 -8.82 -2.99
CA VAL A 7 0.45 -8.11 -3.23
C VAL A 7 0.90 -6.69 -3.56
N THR A 8 0.60 -6.18 -4.74
CA THR A 8 0.98 -4.81 -5.08
C THR A 8 0.03 -3.86 -4.39
N GLU A 9 0.39 -2.59 -4.30
CA GLU A 9 -0.54 -1.59 -3.78
C GLU A 9 -1.77 -1.46 -4.68
N GLU A 10 -1.58 -1.64 -5.99
CA GLU A 10 -2.66 -1.65 -6.98
C GLU A 10 -3.68 -2.77 -6.70
N GLU A 11 -3.22 -3.95 -6.31
CA GLU A 11 -4.09 -5.07 -5.89
C GLU A 11 -4.89 -4.72 -4.63
N ILE A 12 -4.28 -4.01 -3.67
CA ILE A 12 -4.99 -3.54 -2.47
C ILE A 12 -6.01 -2.45 -2.82
N GLU A 13 -5.67 -1.50 -3.69
CA GLU A 13 -6.59 -0.44 -4.14
C GLU A 13 -7.78 -1.01 -4.92
N SER A 14 -7.54 -2.03 -5.74
CA SER A 14 -8.59 -2.79 -6.45
C SER A 14 -9.50 -3.54 -5.47
N SER A 15 -8.91 -4.15 -4.45
CA SER A 15 -9.65 -4.85 -3.38
C SER A 15 -10.47 -3.87 -2.53
N LEU A 16 -9.92 -2.71 -2.17
CA LEU A 16 -10.63 -1.62 -1.48
C LEU A 16 -11.85 -1.16 -2.26
N SER A 17 -11.70 -0.96 -3.57
CA SER A 17 -12.81 -0.59 -4.46
C SER A 17 -13.91 -1.65 -4.49
N SER A 18 -13.53 -2.93 -4.42
CA SER A 18 -14.48 -4.05 -4.36
C SER A 18 -15.21 -4.11 -3.02
N VAL A 19 -14.49 -3.89 -1.90
CA VAL A 19 -15.09 -3.85 -0.56
C VAL A 19 -15.98 -2.62 -0.38
N ALA A 20 -15.64 -1.46 -0.96
CA ALA A 20 -16.50 -0.28 -0.96
C ALA A 20 -17.87 -0.56 -1.59
N ARG A 21 -17.91 -1.32 -2.70
CA ARG A 21 -19.18 -1.76 -3.32
C ARG A 21 -19.94 -2.74 -2.43
N LEU A 22 -19.25 -3.57 -1.66
CA LEU A 22 -19.88 -4.45 -0.68
C LEU A 22 -20.49 -3.66 0.47
N ILE A 23 -19.81 -2.62 0.96
CA ILE A 23 -20.36 -1.72 1.98
C ILE A 23 -21.59 -0.98 1.45
N ASP A 24 -21.52 -0.45 0.23
CA ASP A 24 -22.65 0.24 -0.40
C ASP A 24 -23.89 -0.68 -0.53
N ARG A 25 -23.67 -1.97 -0.81
CA ARG A 25 -24.75 -2.95 -1.00
C ARG A 25 -25.24 -3.60 0.29
N TYR A 26 -24.36 -3.90 1.23
CA TYR A 26 -24.64 -4.72 2.42
C TYR A 26 -24.49 -3.97 3.74
N GLY A 27 -24.12 -2.69 3.70
CA GLY A 27 -23.93 -1.83 4.86
C GLY A 27 -22.66 -2.13 5.64
N ASP A 28 -22.66 -1.70 6.90
CA ASP A 28 -21.48 -1.56 7.75
C ASP A 28 -20.79 -2.89 8.12
N ALA A 29 -21.37 -4.04 7.77
CA ALA A 29 -20.79 -5.36 8.04
C ALA A 29 -19.39 -5.55 7.44
N TYR A 30 -19.09 -4.88 6.33
CA TYR A 30 -17.81 -4.96 5.62
C TYR A 30 -16.83 -3.84 5.97
N TRP A 31 -17.24 -2.90 6.83
CA TRP A 31 -16.39 -1.80 7.28
C TRP A 31 -15.06 -2.26 7.90
N PRO A 32 -15.04 -3.28 8.79
CA PRO A 32 -13.78 -3.77 9.38
C PRO A 32 -12.78 -4.32 8.35
N VAL A 33 -13.26 -4.81 7.21
CA VAL A 33 -12.42 -5.31 6.12
C VAL A 33 -11.83 -4.16 5.33
N PHE A 34 -12.64 -3.14 5.07
CA PHE A 34 -12.20 -1.92 4.39
C PHE A 34 -11.09 -1.21 5.18
N GLU A 35 -11.30 -1.00 6.49
CA GLU A 35 -10.32 -0.36 7.37
C GLU A 35 -8.99 -1.13 7.42
N ARG A 36 -9.04 -2.47 7.42
CA ARG A 36 -7.83 -3.29 7.38
C ARG A 36 -7.04 -3.10 6.08
N LEU A 37 -7.72 -3.12 4.94
CA LEU A 37 -7.07 -2.93 3.64
C LEU A 37 -6.50 -1.51 3.51
N GLU A 38 -7.23 -0.50 4.00
CA GLU A 38 -6.77 0.89 4.00
C GLU A 38 -5.52 1.06 4.86
N HIS A 39 -5.52 0.50 6.07
CA HIS A 39 -4.36 0.53 6.95
C HIS A 39 -3.16 -0.20 6.35
N GLU A 40 -3.38 -1.35 5.72
CA GLU A 40 -2.30 -2.09 5.06
C GLU A 40 -1.70 -1.30 3.88
N LEU A 41 -2.54 -0.65 3.08
CA LEU A 41 -2.10 0.25 2.00
C LEU A 41 -1.27 1.41 2.57
N TYR A 42 -1.74 2.04 3.65
CA TYR A 42 -1.05 3.14 4.30
C TYR A 42 0.36 2.72 4.79
N VAL A 43 0.46 1.61 5.51
CA VAL A 43 1.74 1.09 6.03
C VAL A 43 2.73 0.79 4.89
N ARG A 44 2.23 0.26 3.76
CA ARG A 44 3.08 -0.02 2.60
C ARG A 44 3.56 1.26 1.91
N LYS A 45 2.66 2.23 1.72
CA LYS A 45 3.01 3.56 1.18
C LYS A 45 4.04 4.25 2.07
N GLU A 46 3.84 4.21 3.38
CA GLU A 46 4.77 4.78 4.37
C GLU A 46 6.13 4.08 4.32
N ARG A 47 6.18 2.74 4.33
CA ARG A 47 7.44 1.98 4.21
C ARG A 47 8.19 2.35 2.94
N ARG A 48 7.50 2.44 1.80
CA ARG A 48 8.12 2.86 0.54
C ARG A 48 8.60 4.30 0.60
N GLN A 49 7.84 5.21 1.18
CA GLN A 49 8.24 6.62 1.33
C GLN A 49 9.47 6.74 2.22
N ARG A 50 9.54 5.99 3.32
CA ARG A 50 10.72 5.94 4.19
C ARG A 50 11.92 5.35 3.45
N LEU A 51 11.74 4.22 2.77
CA LEU A 51 12.79 3.60 1.95
C LEU A 51 13.29 4.55 0.85
N SER A 52 12.38 5.23 0.14
CA SER A 52 12.75 6.16 -0.92
C SER A 52 13.46 7.39 -0.35
N ALA A 53 13.04 7.92 0.81
CA ALA A 53 13.74 9.00 1.50
C ALA A 53 15.17 8.59 1.88
N HIS A 54 15.36 7.38 2.43
CA HIS A 54 16.68 6.87 2.80
C HIS A 54 17.56 6.50 1.59
N LEU A 55 16.98 6.03 0.48
CA LEU A 55 17.72 5.75 -0.76
C LEU A 55 18.11 7.04 -1.50
N GLN A 56 17.27 8.07 -1.49
CA GLN A 56 17.60 9.39 -2.04
C GLN A 56 18.73 10.07 -1.26
N TYR A 57 18.78 9.87 0.07
CA TYR A 57 19.87 10.36 0.92
C TYR A 57 21.23 9.69 0.64
N LYS A 58 21.23 8.52 -0.03
CA LYS A 58 22.43 7.77 -0.38
C LYS A 58 22.99 8.10 -1.76
N LYS A 59 22.45 9.09 -2.49
CA LYS A 59 23.12 9.57 -3.71
C LYS A 59 24.39 10.30 -3.27
N PRO A 60 25.60 9.75 -3.52
CA PRO A 60 26.83 10.44 -3.18
C PRO A 60 26.83 11.77 -3.93
N ILE A 61 27.11 12.84 -3.18
CA ILE A 61 27.37 14.17 -3.70
C ILE A 61 28.40 13.98 -4.82
N PRO A 62 28.12 14.33 -6.09
CA PRO A 62 29.14 14.26 -7.13
C PRO A 62 30.17 15.32 -6.79
N ASN A 63 31.29 14.87 -6.22
CA ASN A 63 32.46 15.69 -5.95
C ASN A 63 33.03 16.11 -7.31
N LYS A 64 32.66 17.31 -7.79
CA LYS A 64 33.36 17.98 -8.89
C LYS A 64 34.55 18.70 -8.29
N GLN A 65 35.70 18.05 -8.40
CA GLN A 65 37.03 18.61 -8.20
C GLN A 65 37.43 19.43 -9.43
#